data_AF-A0A1G0LAM6-F1
#
_entry.id   AF-A0A1G0LAM6-F1
#
_cell.length_a   1.000
_cell.length_b   1.000
_cell.length_c   1.000
_cell.angle_alpha   90.00
_cell.angle_beta   90.00
_cell.angle_gamma   90.00
#
_symmetry.space_group_name_H-M   'P 1'
#
loop_
_entity.id
_entity.type
_entity.pdbx_description
1 polymer ?
#
loop_
_entity_poly.entity_id
_entity_poly.type
_entity_poly.pdbx_seq_one_letter_code
_entity_poly.pdbx_strand_id
1 'polypeptide(L)'
;MLRTVEDNKVLIQFKELILLTCGFSLETGREQSLIEGLSSRMAARGIDKAGAYHALLMRDKEELNDLVELLTVNETYFYREPEYLNLMADRLIQGLMTGRDNRPIRILSAGCSTGEEPYSIAMMLRERFGAESEGLFTITGVDIDSSVITDAKLGIYGKNSFRNLDQTIQERYFKPIGPGKFQVRDIIRKLVRFEVVNLLDNSYPQLMLMPDIIFYRNVSIYFPGPVQREIFNKLAGLLADGGCLLVGATETIHHNLGILTLVEQDSLFYYRKTSPVPLVIEERRRFDRQPATQPKTSGNFSRPTSSAVSPGTDLARTGADKKTISHHTKQTPVCGRNDTRELFDRALDFARNHQETEALAILDELIDQDDKFIKAHTLKGSLLLGASRFDEAGRVCTFVLGQDPLCLEAYLILGIIARQQGNNDDAFKRFREAIYLNASCWLAHFYTAEILFRLDAKLAKKSYETAARILEKGSLKEHGQAFFPLSVNAEQFTVICRHKLALLKEKI
;
A
#
# COMPACT_ATOMS: atom_id res chain seq x y z
N MET A 1 5.33 17.09 37.93
CA MET A 1 5.97 18.03 36.97
C MET A 1 5.67 17.70 35.49
N LEU A 2 4.90 16.63 35.18
CA LEU A 2 4.58 16.21 33.80
C LEU A 2 3.16 16.57 33.29
N ARG A 3 2.33 17.22 34.11
CA ARG A 3 0.89 17.43 33.84
C ARG A 3 0.56 18.44 32.71
N THR A 4 1.55 19.09 32.10
CA THR A 4 1.33 20.17 31.11
C THR A 4 1.42 19.73 29.65
N VAL A 5 2.04 18.58 29.34
CA VAL A 5 2.16 18.05 27.96
C VAL A 5 0.98 17.13 27.62
N GLU A 6 0.37 16.50 28.63
CA GLU A 6 -0.81 15.64 28.50
C GLU A 6 -2.12 16.42 28.26
N ASP A 7 -2.10 17.76 28.28
CA ASP A 7 -3.27 18.55 27.90
C ASP A 7 -3.55 18.37 26.40
N ASN A 8 -4.71 17.79 26.09
CA ASN A 8 -5.15 17.52 24.72
C ASN A 8 -5.02 18.73 23.78
N LYS A 9 -5.25 19.96 24.26
CA LYS A 9 -5.11 21.16 23.41
C LYS A 9 -3.65 21.45 23.06
N VAL A 10 -2.74 21.25 24.00
CA VAL A 10 -1.30 21.45 23.79
C VAL A 10 -0.76 20.38 22.85
N LEU A 11 -1.17 19.13 23.05
CA LEU A 11 -0.74 18.01 22.20
C LEU A 11 -1.21 18.17 20.74
N ILE A 12 -2.41 18.70 20.52
CA ILE A 12 -2.92 19.03 19.18
C ILE A 12 -2.00 20.03 18.47
N GLN A 13 -1.55 21.09 19.15
CA GLN A 13 -0.65 22.09 18.55
C GLN A 13 0.69 21.49 18.12
N PHE A 14 1.28 20.60 18.93
CA PHE A 14 2.51 19.91 18.54
C PHE A 14 2.29 18.93 17.38
N LYS A 15 1.15 18.20 17.36
CA LYS A 15 0.81 17.33 16.23
C LYS A 15 0.62 18.11 14.94
N GLU A 16 -0.07 19.24 15.00
CA GLU A 16 -0.23 20.15 13.86
C GLU A 16 1.12 20.68 13.39
N LEU A 17 1.99 21.09 14.31
CA LEU A 17 3.35 21.53 13.99
C LEU A 17 4.12 20.43 13.25
N ILE A 18 4.21 19.22 13.84
CA ILE A 18 4.93 18.08 13.25
C ILE A 18 4.34 17.69 11.89
N LEU A 19 3.01 17.70 11.75
CA LEU A 19 2.36 17.43 10.48
C LEU A 19 2.73 18.49 9.42
N LEU A 20 2.70 19.77 9.80
CA LEU A 20 3.01 20.88 8.88
C LEU A 20 4.49 20.92 8.50
N THR A 21 5.40 20.62 9.43
CA THR A 21 6.84 20.69 9.17
C THR A 21 7.40 19.41 8.57
N CYS A 22 6.96 18.25 9.06
CA CYS A 22 7.59 16.96 8.75
C CYS A 22 6.67 16.04 7.95
N GLY A 23 5.37 16.33 7.88
CA GLY A 23 4.40 15.56 7.11
C GLY A 23 3.83 14.32 7.81
N PHE A 24 4.50 13.79 8.83
CA PHE A 24 4.05 12.55 9.49
C PHE A 24 2.79 12.77 10.34
N SER A 25 1.85 11.84 10.26
CA SER A 25 0.69 11.83 11.15
C SER A 25 1.01 11.07 12.44
N LEU A 26 0.68 11.66 13.58
CA LEU A 26 0.78 11.04 14.90
C LEU A 26 -0.64 10.65 15.35
N GLU A 27 -1.22 9.67 14.65
CA GLU A 27 -2.53 9.09 15.01
C GLU A 27 -2.44 8.22 16.28
N THR A 28 -3.61 7.76 16.75
CA THR A 28 -3.78 6.92 17.94
C THR A 28 -2.77 5.77 17.95
N GLY A 29 -1.86 5.78 18.94
CA GLY A 29 -0.78 4.79 19.10
C GLY A 29 0.63 5.40 19.11
N ARG A 30 0.85 6.55 18.44
CA ARG A 30 2.16 7.25 18.43
C ARG A 30 2.21 8.51 19.30
N GLU A 31 1.08 8.90 19.88
CA GLU A 31 0.99 10.03 20.82
C GLU A 31 1.94 9.88 22.00
N GLN A 32 2.10 8.65 22.49
CA GLN A 32 2.98 8.36 23.61
C GLN A 32 4.45 8.68 23.27
N SER A 33 4.91 8.30 22.07
CA SER A 33 6.25 8.65 21.59
C SER A 33 6.44 10.16 21.46
N LEU A 34 5.40 10.90 21.07
CA LEU A 34 5.43 12.36 21.05
C LEU A 34 5.56 12.93 22.47
N ILE A 35 4.76 12.46 23.42
CA ILE A 35 4.80 12.93 24.81
C ILE A 35 6.18 12.68 25.43
N GLU A 36 6.74 11.49 25.20
CA GLU A 36 8.07 11.11 25.69
C GLU A 36 9.17 11.96 25.06
N GLY A 37 9.12 12.15 23.72
CA GLY A 37 10.06 13.00 23.00
C GLY A 37 10.02 14.46 23.45
N LEU A 38 8.81 15.04 23.56
CA LEU A 38 8.61 16.40 24.07
C LEU A 38 9.15 16.54 25.49
N SER A 39 8.83 15.60 26.38
CA SER A 39 9.27 15.63 27.78
C SER A 39 10.79 15.57 27.90
N SER A 40 11.43 14.69 27.12
CA SER A 40 12.89 14.53 27.07
C SER A 40 13.57 15.83 26.61
N ARG A 41 13.11 16.40 25.49
CA ARG A 41 13.71 17.62 24.92
C ARG A 41 13.47 18.86 25.78
N MET A 42 12.25 19.02 26.33
CA MET A 42 11.92 20.10 27.26
C MET A 42 12.83 20.06 28.49
N ALA A 43 13.08 18.87 29.05
CA ALA A 43 14.01 18.70 30.15
C ALA A 43 15.46 19.05 29.75
N ALA A 44 15.92 18.60 28.57
CA ALA A 44 17.26 18.91 28.06
C ALA A 44 17.50 20.42 27.84
N ARG A 45 16.45 21.18 27.49
CA ARG A 45 16.50 22.64 27.32
C ARG A 45 16.12 23.43 28.58
N GLY A 46 15.74 22.75 29.67
CA GLY A 46 15.31 23.40 30.91
C GLY A 46 14.03 24.23 30.75
N ILE A 47 13.10 23.80 29.90
CA ILE A 47 11.84 24.48 29.60
C ILE A 47 10.66 23.74 30.23
N ASP A 48 10.03 24.35 31.24
CA ASP A 48 8.95 23.69 31.99
C ASP A 48 7.55 23.94 31.39
N LYS A 49 7.43 24.88 30.44
CA LYS A 49 6.17 25.28 29.82
C LYS A 49 6.10 24.84 28.36
N ALA A 50 5.14 23.99 28.05
CA ALA A 50 4.95 23.45 26.71
C ALA A 50 4.77 24.54 25.63
N GLY A 51 4.00 25.60 25.90
CA GLY A 51 3.86 26.72 24.96
C GLY A 51 5.17 27.47 24.67
N ALA A 52 6.08 27.56 25.65
CA ALA A 52 7.40 28.17 25.44
C ALA A 52 8.30 27.26 24.58
N TYR A 53 8.19 25.95 24.77
CA TYR A 53 8.89 24.97 23.93
C TYR A 53 8.35 24.96 22.49
N HIS A 54 7.03 25.00 22.30
CA HIS A 54 6.42 25.15 20.98
C HIS A 54 6.93 26.40 20.25
N ALA A 55 6.99 27.55 20.94
CA ALA A 55 7.55 28.77 20.36
C ALA A 55 9.04 28.65 20.00
N LEU A 56 9.81 27.83 20.74
CA LEU A 56 11.20 27.52 20.40
C LEU A 56 11.27 26.70 19.11
N LEU A 57 10.48 25.63 18.98
CA LEU A 57 10.47 24.79 17.77
C LEU A 57 10.14 25.57 16.49
N MET A 58 9.28 26.59 16.59
CA MET A 58 8.92 27.45 15.44
C MET A 58 10.07 28.32 14.92
N ARG A 59 11.11 28.57 15.73
CA ARG A 59 12.23 29.46 15.38
C ARG A 59 13.58 28.76 15.30
N ASP A 60 13.72 27.63 15.99
CA ASP A 60 14.96 26.87 16.09
C ASP A 60 14.83 25.56 15.33
N LYS A 61 15.40 25.54 14.12
CA LYS A 61 15.37 24.36 13.25
C LYS A 61 16.21 23.21 13.80
N GLU A 62 17.28 23.50 14.54
CA GLU A 62 18.12 22.45 15.12
C GLU A 62 17.34 21.74 16.23
N GLU A 63 16.65 22.49 17.10
CA GLU A 63 15.81 21.88 18.14
C GLU A 63 14.65 21.07 17.55
N LEU A 64 14.06 21.54 16.45
CA LEU A 64 13.04 20.77 15.74
C LEU A 64 13.60 19.45 15.20
N ASN A 65 14.79 19.47 14.61
CA ASN A 65 15.46 18.27 14.12
C ASN A 65 15.74 17.26 15.26
N ASP A 66 16.24 17.75 16.40
CA ASP A 66 16.49 16.92 17.59
C ASP A 66 15.21 16.26 18.12
N LEU A 67 14.06 16.95 18.03
CA LEU A 67 12.77 16.34 18.37
C LEU A 67 12.35 15.30 17.32
N VAL A 68 12.52 15.60 16.03
CA VAL A 68 12.14 14.70 14.93
C VAL A 68 12.88 13.37 15.00
N GLU A 69 14.15 13.38 15.37
CA GLU A 69 14.96 12.16 15.60
C GLU A 69 14.29 11.18 16.58
N LEU A 70 13.58 11.70 17.59
CA LEU A 70 12.88 10.86 18.57
C LEU A 70 11.55 10.32 18.06
N LEU A 71 11.04 10.84 16.94
CA LEU A 71 9.72 10.55 16.39
C LEU A 71 9.77 9.74 15.09
N THR A 72 10.92 9.57 14.46
CA THR A 72 11.07 8.80 13.22
C THR A 72 11.13 7.29 13.52
N VAL A 73 10.61 6.47 12.61
CA VAL A 73 10.73 5.00 12.67
C VAL A 73 11.70 4.60 11.57
N ASN A 74 12.92 4.26 11.97
CA ASN A 74 14.05 4.12 11.05
C ASN A 74 14.35 2.65 10.69
N GLU A 75 13.34 1.78 10.62
CA GLU A 75 13.60 0.36 10.32
C GLU A 75 14.02 0.15 8.86
N THR A 76 15.30 -0.18 8.66
CA THR A 76 15.90 -0.48 7.37
C THR A 76 16.95 -1.59 7.49
N TYR A 77 17.27 -2.22 6.36
CA TYR A 77 18.24 -3.33 6.28
C TYR A 77 18.71 -3.50 4.84
N PHE A 78 19.88 -4.11 4.66
CA PHE A 78 20.48 -4.30 3.35
C PHE A 78 19.61 -5.23 2.49
N TYR A 79 19.51 -4.91 1.19
CA TYR A 79 18.79 -5.68 0.19
C TYR A 79 17.31 -5.92 0.56
N ARG A 80 16.64 -4.90 1.10
CA ARG A 80 15.19 -4.90 1.32
C ARG A 80 14.43 -4.88 -0.02
N GLU A 81 13.53 -5.85 -0.21
CA GLU A 81 12.84 -6.16 -1.48
C GLU A 81 13.84 -6.17 -2.66
N PRO A 82 14.77 -7.14 -2.69
CA PRO A 82 15.86 -7.17 -3.66
C PRO A 82 15.37 -7.27 -5.12
N GLU A 83 14.11 -7.65 -5.33
CA GLU A 83 13.44 -7.66 -6.63
C GLU A 83 13.48 -6.28 -7.30
N TYR A 84 13.31 -5.19 -6.55
CA TYR A 84 13.41 -3.82 -7.07
C TYR A 84 14.85 -3.40 -7.41
N LEU A 85 15.84 -3.88 -6.65
CA LEU A 85 17.26 -3.67 -6.98
C LEU A 85 17.64 -4.40 -8.28
N ASN A 86 17.15 -5.63 -8.45
CA ASN A 86 17.35 -6.39 -9.68
C ASN A 86 16.61 -5.74 -10.86
N LEU A 87 15.37 -5.28 -10.68
CA LEU A 87 14.63 -4.55 -11.71
C LEU A 87 15.40 -3.31 -12.18
N MET A 88 15.93 -2.52 -11.24
CA MET A 88 16.76 -1.37 -11.55
C MET A 88 17.99 -1.76 -12.39
N ALA A 89 18.77 -2.73 -11.91
CA ALA A 89 20.05 -3.07 -12.53
C ALA A 89 19.90 -3.79 -13.88
N ASP A 90 18.94 -4.71 -13.98
CA ASP A 90 18.83 -5.63 -15.12
C ASP A 90 17.87 -5.11 -16.21
N ARG A 91 16.94 -4.21 -15.87
CA ARG A 91 15.93 -3.67 -16.81
C ARG A 91 16.00 -2.16 -16.96
N LEU A 92 15.86 -1.41 -15.88
CA LEU A 92 15.66 0.05 -15.98
C LEU A 92 16.92 0.75 -16.49
N ILE A 93 18.09 0.39 -15.97
CA ILE A 93 19.36 0.99 -16.39
C ILE A 93 19.63 0.75 -17.87
N GLN A 94 19.38 -0.46 -18.39
CA GLN A 94 19.55 -0.76 -19.82
C GLN A 94 18.70 0.15 -20.71
N GLY A 95 17.44 0.36 -20.33
CA GLY A 95 16.55 1.30 -21.01
C GLY A 95 17.02 2.75 -20.95
N LEU A 96 17.61 3.17 -19.82
CA LEU A 96 18.12 4.52 -19.60
C LEU A 96 19.47 4.81 -20.26
N MET A 97 20.29 3.78 -20.51
CA MET A 97 21.57 3.92 -21.22
C MET A 97 21.40 4.10 -22.73
N THR A 98 20.26 3.69 -23.29
CA THR A 98 20.01 3.77 -24.74
C THR A 98 19.77 5.23 -25.17
N GLY A 99 20.61 5.75 -26.07
CA GLY A 99 20.48 7.12 -26.60
C GLY A 99 20.87 8.22 -25.61
N ARG A 100 21.59 7.88 -24.54
CA ARG A 100 22.01 8.80 -23.49
C ARG A 100 23.36 9.42 -23.81
N ASP A 101 23.51 10.71 -23.50
CA ASP A 101 24.83 11.34 -23.43
C ASP A 101 25.70 10.64 -22.38
N ASN A 102 27.02 10.84 -22.44
CA ASN A 102 28.01 10.22 -21.54
C ASN A 102 27.92 10.70 -20.06
N ARG A 103 26.76 11.20 -19.62
CA ARG A 103 26.49 11.62 -18.24
C ARG A 103 26.10 10.43 -17.36
N PRO A 104 26.54 10.38 -16.09
CA PRO A 104 26.15 9.34 -15.15
C PRO A 104 24.63 9.23 -14.99
N ILE A 105 24.13 8.03 -14.71
CA ILE A 105 22.76 7.77 -14.26
C ILE A 105 22.64 8.21 -12.80
N ARG A 106 21.71 9.14 -12.56
CA ARG A 106 21.49 9.76 -11.25
C ARG A 106 20.41 8.97 -10.52
N ILE A 107 20.76 8.42 -9.35
CA ILE A 107 19.87 7.62 -8.52
C ILE A 107 19.69 8.33 -7.18
N LEU A 108 18.44 8.55 -6.79
CA LEU A 108 18.06 9.15 -5.53
C LEU A 108 17.32 8.10 -4.68
N SER A 109 17.70 7.95 -3.43
CA SER A 109 16.94 7.22 -2.40
C SER A 109 16.40 8.26 -1.43
N ALA A 110 15.07 8.43 -1.44
CA ALA A 110 14.35 9.44 -0.68
C ALA A 110 13.72 8.82 0.57
N GLY A 111 14.16 9.28 1.75
CA GLY A 111 13.88 8.64 3.04
C GLY A 111 14.79 7.42 3.27
N CYS A 112 16.10 7.62 3.15
CA CYS A 112 17.08 6.53 3.14
C CYS A 112 17.43 5.96 4.53
N SER A 113 16.94 6.55 5.61
CA SER A 113 17.25 6.18 7.00
C SER A 113 18.78 6.08 7.20
N THR A 114 19.27 5.04 7.89
CA THR A 114 20.68 4.79 8.19
C THR A 114 21.53 4.34 6.98
N GLY A 115 21.02 4.44 5.75
CA GLY A 115 21.80 4.33 4.52
C GLY A 115 21.91 2.93 3.90
N GLU A 116 21.24 1.92 4.47
CA GLU A 116 21.25 0.57 3.91
C GLU A 116 20.72 0.50 2.46
N GLU A 117 19.69 1.27 2.09
CA GLU A 117 19.15 1.26 0.72
C GLU A 117 20.15 1.86 -0.30
N PRO A 118 20.69 3.09 -0.12
CA PRO A 118 21.73 3.64 -1.00
C PRO A 118 22.96 2.74 -1.17
N TYR A 119 23.41 2.10 -0.08
CA TYR A 119 24.53 1.17 -0.15
C TYR A 119 24.15 -0.15 -0.83
N SER A 120 22.91 -0.63 -0.67
CA SER A 120 22.41 -1.79 -1.43
C SER A 120 22.35 -1.52 -2.93
N ILE A 121 21.92 -0.32 -3.32
CA ILE A 121 21.98 0.16 -4.70
C ILE A 121 23.43 0.14 -5.20
N ALA A 122 24.35 0.75 -4.46
CA ALA A 122 25.76 0.80 -4.84
C ALA A 122 26.40 -0.59 -4.98
N MET A 123 26.12 -1.51 -4.03
CA MET A 123 26.59 -2.89 -4.09
C MET A 123 26.01 -3.64 -5.30
N MET A 124 24.70 -3.53 -5.54
CA MET A 124 24.05 -4.16 -6.70
C MET A 124 24.66 -3.68 -8.02
N LEU A 125 24.90 -2.38 -8.16
CA LEU A 125 25.53 -1.82 -9.35
C LEU A 125 26.98 -2.24 -9.49
N ARG A 126 27.73 -2.35 -8.38
CA ARG A 126 29.10 -2.86 -8.39
C ARG A 126 29.15 -4.33 -8.83
N GLU A 127 28.22 -5.16 -8.38
CA GLU A 127 28.12 -6.57 -8.81
C GLU A 127 27.81 -6.71 -10.30
N ARG A 128 26.99 -5.81 -10.86
CA ARG A 128 26.53 -5.90 -12.26
C ARG A 128 27.47 -5.24 -13.26
N PHE A 129 28.08 -4.12 -12.90
CA PHE A 129 28.90 -3.30 -13.80
C PHE A 129 30.39 -3.27 -13.42
N GLY A 130 30.79 -3.94 -12.34
CA GLY A 130 32.19 -4.01 -11.92
C GLY A 130 32.79 -2.64 -11.62
N ALA A 131 34.06 -2.45 -11.98
CA ALA A 131 34.80 -1.22 -11.71
C ALA A 131 34.18 0.03 -12.37
N GLU A 132 33.53 -0.14 -13.52
CA GLU A 132 32.93 0.94 -14.30
C GLU A 132 31.78 1.66 -13.59
N SER A 133 31.19 1.04 -12.55
CA SER A 133 30.09 1.61 -11.79
C SER A 133 30.40 3.00 -11.20
N GLU A 134 31.67 3.29 -10.90
CA GLU A 134 32.10 4.57 -10.33
C GLU A 134 31.91 5.76 -11.28
N GLY A 135 32.06 5.54 -12.58
CA GLY A 135 31.85 6.57 -13.61
C GLY A 135 30.43 6.59 -14.17
N LEU A 136 29.71 5.46 -14.08
CA LEU A 136 28.38 5.30 -14.69
C LEU A 136 27.24 5.82 -13.81
N PHE A 137 27.42 5.89 -12.49
CA PHE A 137 26.33 6.17 -11.55
C PHE A 137 26.68 7.26 -10.53
N THR A 138 25.70 8.08 -10.17
CA THR A 138 25.76 8.93 -8.99
C THR A 138 24.60 8.60 -8.06
N ILE A 139 24.90 8.20 -6.83
CA ILE A 139 23.89 7.74 -5.87
C ILE A 139 23.80 8.75 -4.73
N THR A 140 22.59 9.23 -4.44
CA THR A 140 22.31 10.11 -3.31
C THR A 140 21.26 9.47 -2.41
N GLY A 141 21.54 9.37 -1.11
CA GLY A 141 20.54 9.11 -0.08
C GLY A 141 20.16 10.41 0.62
N VAL A 142 18.88 10.63 0.86
CA VAL A 142 18.40 11.77 1.66
C VAL A 142 17.41 11.34 2.71
N ASP A 143 17.44 12.00 3.86
CA ASP A 143 16.49 11.80 4.95
C ASP A 143 16.27 13.09 5.73
N ILE A 144 15.14 13.22 6.42
CA ILE A 144 14.85 14.36 7.29
C ILE A 144 15.62 14.25 8.62
N ASP A 145 15.91 13.02 9.05
CA ASP A 145 16.59 12.73 10.29
C ASP A 145 18.12 12.88 10.15
N SER A 146 18.67 13.88 10.82
CA SER A 146 20.10 14.21 10.71
C SER A 146 21.02 13.18 11.37
N SER A 147 20.52 12.46 12.37
CA SER A 147 21.26 11.47 13.13
C SER A 147 21.50 10.22 12.28
N VAL A 148 20.45 9.72 11.62
CA VAL A 148 20.57 8.58 10.71
C VAL A 148 21.42 8.90 9.47
N ILE A 149 21.40 10.14 8.99
CA ILE A 149 22.31 10.58 7.91
C ILE A 149 23.77 10.59 8.38
N THR A 150 24.02 10.93 9.64
CA THR A 150 25.36 10.85 10.23
C THR A 150 25.82 9.40 10.32
N ASP A 151 24.96 8.49 10.78
CA ASP A 151 25.23 7.05 10.83
C ASP A 151 25.45 6.46 9.43
N ALA A 152 24.65 6.87 8.45
CA ALA A 152 24.80 6.47 7.06
C ALA A 152 26.17 6.87 6.48
N LYS A 153 26.63 8.09 6.77
CA LYS A 153 27.97 8.57 6.39
C LYS A 153 29.10 7.78 7.05
N LEU A 154 28.93 7.38 8.32
CA LEU A 154 29.89 6.50 9.01
C LEU A 154 29.92 5.11 8.38
N GLY A 155 28.75 4.61 7.96
CA GLY A 155 28.54 3.32 7.30
C GLY A 155 28.83 2.14 8.22
N ILE A 156 28.44 2.23 9.49
CA ILE A 156 28.70 1.21 10.53
C ILE A 156 27.39 0.53 10.94
N TYR A 157 27.33 -0.78 10.78
CA TYR A 157 26.10 -1.57 10.93
C TYR A 157 26.26 -2.73 11.91
N GLY A 158 25.16 -3.08 12.56
CA GLY A 158 25.06 -4.26 13.42
C GLY A 158 24.51 -5.48 12.68
N LYS A 159 24.46 -6.63 13.35
CA LYS A 159 23.97 -7.90 12.78
C LYS A 159 22.58 -7.79 12.14
N ASN A 160 21.68 -7.01 12.73
CA ASN A 160 20.29 -6.90 12.27
C ASN A 160 20.16 -6.30 10.86
N SER A 161 21.06 -5.41 10.45
CA SER A 161 21.05 -4.84 9.10
C SER A 161 21.35 -5.88 8.01
N PHE A 162 21.92 -7.04 8.36
CA PHE A 162 22.35 -8.09 7.43
C PHE A 162 21.35 -9.25 7.29
N ARG A 163 20.18 -9.16 7.90
CA ARG A 163 19.19 -10.27 7.98
C ARG A 163 18.79 -10.90 6.63
N ASN A 164 18.85 -10.13 5.55
CA ASN A 164 18.54 -10.58 4.19
C ASN A 164 19.75 -10.50 3.23
N LEU A 165 20.95 -10.17 3.73
CA LEU A 165 22.12 -10.03 2.89
C LEU A 165 22.86 -11.36 2.77
N ASP A 166 23.16 -11.75 1.53
CA ASP A 166 24.01 -12.91 1.28
C ASP A 166 25.39 -12.73 1.92
N GLN A 167 25.88 -13.79 2.57
CA GLN A 167 27.13 -13.73 3.33
C GLN A 167 28.33 -13.39 2.44
N THR A 168 28.36 -13.84 1.18
CA THR A 168 29.47 -13.55 0.26
C THR A 168 29.52 -12.07 -0.13
N ILE A 169 28.36 -11.42 -0.24
CA ILE A 169 28.25 -9.97 -0.46
C ILE A 169 28.70 -9.21 0.79
N GLN A 170 28.30 -9.68 1.97
CA GLN A 170 28.73 -9.11 3.24
C GLN A 170 30.26 -9.13 3.39
N GLU A 171 30.89 -10.30 3.16
CA GLU A 171 32.34 -10.47 3.28
C GLU A 171 33.12 -9.58 2.31
N ARG A 172 32.57 -9.40 1.09
CA ARG A 172 33.18 -8.59 0.03
C ARG A 172 33.13 -7.09 0.32
N TYR A 173 32.00 -6.59 0.81
CA TYR A 173 31.75 -5.14 0.90
C TYR A 173 31.80 -4.57 2.31
N PHE A 174 31.95 -5.41 3.33
CA PHE A 174 32.07 -4.97 4.71
C PHE A 174 33.39 -5.43 5.32
N LYS A 175 33.84 -4.70 6.34
CA LYS A 175 34.97 -5.08 7.19
C LYS A 175 34.53 -5.07 8.65
N PRO A 176 34.90 -6.07 9.46
CA PRO A 176 34.64 -6.02 10.89
C PRO A 176 35.47 -4.91 11.53
N ILE A 177 34.86 -4.14 12.44
CA ILE A 177 35.54 -3.07 13.19
C ILE A 177 35.43 -3.26 14.71
N GLY A 178 34.81 -4.34 15.15
CA GLY A 178 34.61 -4.68 16.55
C GLY A 178 33.57 -5.80 16.71
N PRO A 179 33.31 -6.25 17.94
CA PRO A 179 32.33 -7.30 18.21
C PRO A 179 30.95 -6.95 17.64
N GLY A 180 30.51 -7.70 16.63
CA GLY A 180 29.19 -7.54 16.01
C GLY A 180 28.97 -6.24 15.21
N LYS A 181 30.04 -5.48 14.93
CA LYS A 181 29.99 -4.22 14.16
C LYS A 181 30.81 -4.33 12.88
N PHE A 182 30.20 -3.89 11.79
CA PHE A 182 30.76 -3.99 10.44
C PHE A 182 30.69 -2.62 9.76
N GLN A 183 31.77 -2.22 9.10
CA GLN A 183 31.81 -0.98 8.33
C GLN A 183 31.80 -1.28 6.83
N VAL A 184 31.01 -0.51 6.07
CA VAL A 184 31.03 -0.53 4.61
C VAL A 184 32.43 -0.14 4.12
N ARG A 185 33.00 -0.92 3.22
CA ARG A 185 34.31 -0.64 2.63
C ARG A 185 34.25 0.58 1.72
N ASP A 186 35.37 1.30 1.63
CA ASP A 186 35.46 2.56 0.87
C ASP A 186 35.09 2.43 -0.61
N ILE A 187 35.32 1.26 -1.21
CA ILE A 187 34.95 0.96 -2.59
C ILE A 187 33.44 1.10 -2.87
N ILE A 188 32.60 0.98 -1.84
CA ILE A 188 31.16 1.21 -1.92
C ILE A 188 30.82 2.53 -1.25
N ARG A 189 31.41 2.81 -0.08
CA ARG A 189 31.09 4.00 0.72
C ARG A 189 31.27 5.30 -0.06
N LYS A 190 32.30 5.39 -0.90
CA LYS A 190 32.59 6.58 -1.71
C LYS A 190 31.65 6.77 -2.91
N LEU A 191 30.86 5.76 -3.27
CA LEU A 191 29.89 5.83 -4.37
C LEU A 191 28.59 6.52 -3.98
N VAL A 192 28.37 6.75 -2.68
CA VAL A 192 27.11 7.28 -2.15
C VAL A 192 27.34 8.62 -1.46
N ARG A 193 26.48 9.59 -1.74
CA ARG A 193 26.41 10.88 -1.05
C ARG A 193 25.16 10.94 -0.19
N PHE A 194 25.25 11.61 0.96
CA PHE A 194 24.14 11.72 1.90
C PHE A 194 23.88 13.17 2.30
N GLU A 195 22.62 13.58 2.27
CA GLU A 195 22.18 14.92 2.69
C GLU A 195 20.96 14.86 3.58
N VAL A 196 20.85 15.83 4.50
CA VAL A 196 19.65 16.04 5.29
C VAL A 196 18.67 16.86 4.47
N VAL A 197 17.51 16.29 4.15
CA VAL A 197 16.49 16.95 3.32
C VAL A 197 15.09 16.60 3.82
N ASN A 198 14.27 17.62 3.96
CA ASN A 198 12.84 17.45 4.12
C ASN A 198 12.16 17.39 2.73
N LEU A 199 11.46 16.30 2.43
CA LEU A 199 10.78 16.13 1.15
C LEU A 199 9.63 17.13 0.93
N LEU A 200 9.15 17.81 1.96
CA LEU A 200 8.14 18.87 1.85
C LEU A 200 8.72 20.25 1.52
N ASP A 201 10.04 20.44 1.60
CA ASP A 201 10.66 21.72 1.30
C ASP A 201 10.37 22.20 -0.13
N ASN A 202 10.43 23.52 -0.34
CA ASN A 202 10.18 24.14 -1.65
C ASN A 202 11.44 24.24 -2.53
N SER A 203 12.59 23.93 -1.98
CA SER A 203 13.88 23.96 -2.68
C SER A 203 14.72 22.77 -2.25
N TYR A 204 15.36 22.12 -3.21
CA TYR A 204 16.20 20.94 -2.97
C TYR A 204 17.65 21.20 -3.37
N PRO A 205 18.62 20.53 -2.72
CA PRO A 205 20.02 20.60 -3.13
C PRO A 205 20.22 20.15 -4.59
N GLN A 206 21.22 20.71 -5.26
CA GLN A 206 21.48 20.43 -6.69
C GLN A 206 21.66 18.92 -6.99
N LEU A 207 22.18 18.16 -6.02
CA LEU A 207 22.39 16.72 -6.14
C LEU A 207 21.07 15.91 -6.25
N MET A 208 19.93 16.46 -5.82
CA MET A 208 18.60 15.85 -5.96
C MET A 208 17.89 16.18 -7.28
N LEU A 209 18.39 17.11 -8.09
CA LEU A 209 17.69 17.56 -9.29
C LEU A 209 17.86 16.57 -10.46
N MET A 210 16.82 16.32 -11.23
CA MET A 210 16.84 15.44 -12.41
C MET A 210 17.44 14.03 -12.17
N PRO A 211 17.03 13.29 -11.13
CA PRO A 211 17.38 11.89 -11.00
C PRO A 211 16.70 11.10 -12.12
N ASP A 212 17.39 10.11 -12.66
CA ASP A 212 16.83 9.17 -13.63
C ASP A 212 16.04 8.06 -12.93
N ILE A 213 16.42 7.74 -11.69
CA ILE A 213 15.75 6.76 -10.85
C ILE A 213 15.58 7.33 -9.43
N ILE A 214 14.37 7.29 -8.90
CA ILE A 214 14.06 7.59 -7.51
C ILE A 214 13.57 6.31 -6.82
N PHE A 215 14.15 5.97 -5.67
CA PHE A 215 13.57 5.04 -4.70
C PHE A 215 12.88 5.87 -3.62
N TYR A 216 11.60 5.61 -3.38
CA TYR A 216 10.79 6.23 -2.34
C TYR A 216 9.93 5.14 -1.69
N ARG A 217 10.58 4.31 -0.86
CA ARG A 217 10.06 3.02 -0.40
C ARG A 217 9.99 2.96 1.11
N ASN A 218 8.87 2.48 1.63
CA ASN A 218 8.56 2.30 3.05
C ASN A 218 8.61 3.62 3.86
N VAL A 219 8.37 4.76 3.19
CA VAL A 219 8.38 6.10 3.79
C VAL A 219 6.99 6.70 3.81
N SER A 220 6.21 6.49 2.75
CA SER A 220 4.92 7.16 2.57
C SER A 220 3.83 6.70 3.54
N ILE A 221 3.99 5.51 4.11
CA ILE A 221 3.05 4.88 5.03
C ILE A 221 2.83 5.70 6.32
N TYR A 222 3.72 6.63 6.63
CA TYR A 222 3.63 7.51 7.79
C TYR A 222 2.91 8.85 7.49
N PHE A 223 2.61 9.11 6.23
CA PHE A 223 2.01 10.37 5.78
C PHE A 223 0.50 10.21 5.52
N PRO A 224 -0.32 11.22 5.86
CA PRO A 224 -1.71 11.23 5.44
C PRO A 224 -1.82 11.47 3.92
N GLY A 225 -2.94 11.07 3.32
CA GLY A 225 -3.14 11.12 1.86
C GLY A 225 -2.81 12.45 1.17
N PRO A 226 -3.15 13.63 1.73
CA PRO A 226 -2.77 14.92 1.15
C PRO A 226 -1.24 15.13 1.09
N VAL A 227 -0.52 14.75 2.15
CA VAL A 227 0.95 14.86 2.24
C VAL A 227 1.62 13.87 1.29
N GLN A 228 1.13 12.62 1.24
CA GLN A 228 1.60 11.63 0.25
C GLN A 228 1.52 12.17 -1.18
N ARG A 229 0.38 12.78 -1.53
CA ARG A 229 0.17 13.40 -2.85
C ARG A 229 1.13 14.56 -3.09
N GLU A 230 1.37 15.42 -2.11
CA GLU A 230 2.28 16.56 -2.25
C GLU A 230 3.72 16.09 -2.50
N ILE A 231 4.23 15.19 -1.65
CA ILE A 231 5.58 14.63 -1.79
C ILE A 231 5.72 13.91 -3.14
N PHE A 232 4.73 13.11 -3.53
CA PHE A 232 4.76 12.41 -4.82
C PHE A 232 4.80 13.39 -6.00
N ASN A 233 4.05 14.49 -5.96
CA ASN A 233 4.12 15.55 -6.97
C ASN A 233 5.52 16.19 -7.02
N LYS A 234 6.11 16.51 -5.86
CA LYS A 234 7.45 17.09 -5.78
C LYS A 234 8.51 16.15 -6.36
N LEU A 235 8.47 14.86 -6.00
CA LEU A 235 9.37 13.83 -6.54
C LEU A 235 9.19 13.63 -8.06
N ALA A 236 7.94 13.61 -8.55
CA ALA A 236 7.63 13.54 -9.99
C ALA A 236 8.15 14.78 -10.74
N GLY A 237 8.10 15.96 -10.11
CA GLY A 237 8.67 17.20 -10.61
C GLY A 237 10.20 17.14 -10.75
N LEU A 238 10.88 16.55 -9.75
CA LEU A 238 12.32 16.36 -9.75
C LEU A 238 12.79 15.39 -10.84
N LEU A 239 12.06 14.29 -11.05
CA LEU A 239 12.44 13.19 -11.93
C LEU A 239 12.79 13.66 -13.35
N ALA A 240 13.88 13.14 -13.92
CA ALA A 240 14.25 13.39 -15.30
C ALA A 240 13.19 12.83 -16.27
N ASP A 241 13.12 13.40 -17.47
CA ASP A 241 12.24 12.90 -18.51
C ASP A 241 12.57 11.43 -18.86
N GLY A 242 11.54 10.60 -18.93
CA GLY A 242 11.68 9.15 -19.12
C GLY A 242 12.12 8.39 -17.86
N GLY A 243 12.43 9.09 -16.76
CA GLY A 243 12.89 8.52 -15.50
C GLY A 243 11.84 7.72 -14.75
N CYS A 244 12.30 6.95 -13.77
CA CYS A 244 11.49 5.99 -13.02
C CYS A 244 11.45 6.31 -11.52
N LEU A 245 10.29 6.12 -10.88
CA LEU A 245 10.11 6.24 -9.44
C LEU A 245 9.58 4.89 -8.91
N LEU A 246 10.38 4.24 -8.06
CA LEU A 246 10.09 2.95 -7.43
C LEU A 246 9.55 3.20 -6.02
N VAL A 247 8.40 2.62 -5.71
CA VAL A 247 7.79 2.64 -4.37
C VAL A 247 7.67 1.21 -3.83
N GLY A 248 7.47 1.07 -2.52
CA GLY A 248 7.22 -0.25 -1.93
C GLY A 248 5.93 -0.86 -2.46
N ALA A 249 5.82 -2.19 -2.46
CA ALA A 249 4.63 -2.88 -2.99
C ALA A 249 3.32 -2.33 -2.40
N THR A 250 3.25 -2.20 -1.07
CA THR A 250 2.07 -1.68 -0.36
C THR A 250 1.77 -0.20 -0.65
N GLU A 251 2.76 0.57 -1.09
CA GLU A 251 2.63 2.02 -1.36
C GLU A 251 2.12 2.30 -2.78
N THR A 252 2.11 1.31 -3.66
CA THR A 252 1.72 1.45 -5.07
C THR A 252 0.26 1.90 -5.26
N ILE A 253 -0.68 1.48 -4.39
CA ILE A 253 -2.06 1.97 -4.51
C ILE A 253 -2.16 3.45 -4.16
N HIS A 254 -1.52 3.84 -3.05
CA HIS A 254 -1.62 5.20 -2.51
C HIS A 254 -1.14 6.26 -3.51
N HIS A 255 -0.21 5.89 -4.40
CA HIS A 255 0.39 6.80 -5.37
C HIS A 255 -0.15 6.68 -6.80
N ASN A 256 -1.15 5.83 -7.06
CA ASN A 256 -1.78 5.75 -8.39
C ASN A 256 -2.73 6.95 -8.65
N LEU A 257 -2.17 8.15 -8.61
CA LEU A 257 -2.87 9.44 -8.63
C LEU A 257 -3.00 10.03 -10.04
N GLY A 258 -2.50 9.34 -11.07
CA GLY A 258 -2.47 9.83 -12.46
C GLY A 258 -1.38 10.87 -12.75
N ILE A 259 -0.49 11.16 -11.80
CA ILE A 259 0.62 12.12 -11.94
C ILE A 259 1.75 11.53 -12.81
N LEU A 260 2.10 10.26 -12.57
CA LEU A 260 3.05 9.49 -13.34
C LEU A 260 2.36 8.25 -13.91
N THR A 261 2.90 7.70 -15.00
CA THR A 261 2.36 6.47 -15.60
C THR A 261 2.82 5.27 -14.79
N LEU A 262 1.89 4.50 -14.23
CA LEU A 262 2.18 3.25 -13.55
C LEU A 262 2.50 2.15 -14.57
N VAL A 263 3.68 1.56 -14.47
CA VAL A 263 4.20 0.53 -15.37
C VAL A 263 4.40 -0.77 -14.59
N GLU A 264 4.01 -1.87 -15.20
CA GLU A 264 4.28 -3.23 -14.71
C GLU A 264 5.40 -3.87 -15.53
N GLN A 265 6.47 -4.31 -14.86
CA GLN A 265 7.58 -5.04 -15.47
C GLN A 265 7.95 -6.22 -14.57
N ASP A 266 7.99 -7.43 -15.12
CA ASP A 266 8.36 -8.65 -14.39
C ASP A 266 7.54 -8.89 -13.10
N SER A 267 6.25 -8.48 -13.08
CA SER A 267 5.38 -8.49 -11.89
C SER A 267 5.81 -7.51 -10.79
N LEU A 268 6.54 -6.45 -11.13
CA LEU A 268 6.84 -5.34 -10.23
C LEU A 268 6.25 -4.05 -10.80
N PHE A 269 5.89 -3.15 -9.91
CA PHE A 269 5.27 -1.89 -10.26
C PHE A 269 6.20 -0.72 -9.99
N TYR A 270 6.29 0.19 -10.94
CA TYR A 270 7.00 1.45 -10.76
C TYR A 270 6.33 2.54 -11.61
N TYR A 271 6.60 3.79 -11.28
CA TYR A 271 6.07 4.92 -12.01
C TYR A 271 7.10 5.43 -13.01
N ARG A 272 6.64 5.85 -14.18
CA ARG A 272 7.48 6.46 -15.21
C ARG A 272 6.98 7.85 -15.55
N LYS A 273 7.91 8.80 -15.65
CA LYS A 273 7.64 10.12 -16.23
C LYS A 273 7.66 10.00 -17.74
N THR A 274 6.49 9.91 -18.32
CA THR A 274 6.30 10.03 -19.76
C THR A 274 6.51 11.50 -20.13
N SER A 275 7.43 11.78 -21.05
CA SER A 275 7.46 13.10 -21.69
C SER A 275 6.08 13.39 -22.27
N PRO A 276 5.61 14.64 -22.32
CA PRO A 276 4.42 14.99 -23.05
C PRO A 276 4.65 14.67 -24.53
N VAL A 277 4.30 13.45 -24.94
CA VAL A 277 4.01 13.15 -26.33
C VAL A 277 2.77 14.00 -26.64
N PRO A 278 2.74 14.79 -27.73
CA PRO A 278 1.50 15.43 -28.15
C PRO A 278 0.43 14.35 -28.14
N LEU A 279 -0.65 14.59 -27.40
CA LEU A 279 -1.82 13.73 -27.43
C LEU A 279 -2.33 13.73 -28.88
N VAL A 280 -1.80 12.84 -29.71
CA VAL A 280 -2.58 12.27 -30.79
C VAL A 280 -3.59 11.43 -30.06
N ILE A 281 -4.70 12.08 -29.71
CA ILE A 281 -5.95 11.40 -29.43
C ILE A 281 -6.25 10.69 -30.75
N GLU A 282 -5.76 9.46 -30.91
CA GLU A 282 -6.44 8.52 -31.79
C GLU A 282 -7.80 8.34 -31.15
N GLU A 283 -8.75 9.17 -31.59
CA GLU A 283 -10.15 8.99 -31.31
C GLU A 283 -10.45 7.51 -31.57
N ARG A 284 -10.73 6.78 -30.48
CA ARG A 284 -11.29 5.44 -30.55
C ARG A 284 -12.39 5.50 -31.59
N ARG A 285 -12.18 4.85 -32.73
CA ARG A 285 -13.16 4.70 -33.80
C ARG A 285 -14.48 4.32 -33.13
N ARG A 286 -15.39 5.29 -33.05
CA ARG A 286 -16.78 5.02 -32.73
C ARG A 286 -17.23 4.08 -33.84
N PHE A 287 -17.54 2.84 -33.46
CA PHE A 287 -18.24 1.94 -34.36
C PHE A 287 -19.53 2.64 -34.77
N ASP A 288 -19.56 3.13 -36.01
CA ASP A 288 -20.78 3.55 -36.68
C ASP A 288 -21.75 2.36 -36.61
N ARG A 289 -22.72 2.46 -35.70
CA ARG A 289 -23.93 1.66 -35.81
C ARG A 289 -24.70 2.20 -36.99
N GLN A 290 -24.58 1.54 -38.15
CA GLN A 290 -25.58 1.67 -39.19
C GLN A 290 -26.96 1.37 -38.60
N PRO A 291 -27.98 2.21 -38.81
CA PRO A 291 -29.31 1.92 -38.31
C PRO A 291 -29.88 0.74 -39.08
N ALA A 292 -30.25 -0.32 -38.35
CA ALA A 292 -31.05 -1.41 -38.89
C ALA A 292 -32.42 -0.86 -39.33
N THR A 293 -32.76 -1.05 -40.60
CA THR A 293 -34.09 -0.81 -41.16
C THR A 293 -35.12 -1.70 -40.45
N GLN A 294 -36.09 -1.09 -39.76
CA GLN A 294 -37.26 -1.80 -39.23
C GLN A 294 -38.36 -1.93 -40.31
N PRO A 295 -39.02 -3.09 -40.42
CA PRO A 295 -40.27 -3.20 -41.16
C PRO A 295 -41.41 -2.59 -40.33
N LYS A 296 -42.25 -1.79 -41.00
CA LYS A 296 -43.46 -1.18 -40.45
C LYS A 296 -44.50 -2.25 -40.15
N THR A 297 -45.03 -2.27 -38.92
CA THR A 297 -46.39 -2.72 -38.65
C THR A 297 -47.11 -1.71 -37.76
N SER A 298 -48.28 -1.29 -38.25
CA SER A 298 -49.24 -0.37 -37.67
C SER A 298 -50.04 -1.01 -36.55
N GLY A 299 -50.38 -0.25 -35.50
CA GLY A 299 -51.40 -0.64 -34.55
C GLY A 299 -51.54 0.32 -33.37
N ASN A 300 -52.61 1.12 -33.41
CA ASN A 300 -53.07 2.06 -32.39
C ASN A 300 -53.12 1.48 -30.95
N PHE A 301 -52.90 2.32 -29.92
CA PHE A 301 -53.97 2.92 -29.11
C PHE A 301 -53.43 3.58 -27.81
N SER A 302 -53.79 4.85 -27.65
CA SER A 302 -54.20 5.59 -26.44
C SER A 302 -53.37 5.58 -25.14
N ARG A 303 -52.91 6.78 -24.79
CA ARG A 303 -52.67 7.28 -23.42
C ARG A 303 -54.01 7.78 -22.83
N PRO A 304 -54.24 7.74 -21.50
CA PRO A 304 -54.10 8.96 -20.67
C PRO A 304 -53.57 8.67 -19.24
N THR A 305 -52.57 9.39 -18.69
CA THR A 305 -52.57 10.65 -17.89
C THR A 305 -53.09 10.58 -16.44
N SER A 306 -52.32 11.26 -15.57
CA SER A 306 -52.66 11.88 -14.26
C SER A 306 -52.84 10.90 -13.08
N SER A 307 -52.53 11.21 -11.82
CA SER A 307 -52.09 12.43 -11.13
C SER A 307 -51.70 12.03 -9.69
N ALA A 308 -50.83 12.83 -9.07
CA ALA A 308 -50.48 12.80 -7.66
C ALA A 308 -51.68 13.15 -6.74
N VAL A 309 -51.70 12.62 -5.50
CA VAL A 309 -52.22 13.26 -4.25
C VAL A 309 -51.68 12.47 -3.02
N SER A 310 -51.30 13.18 -1.95
CA SER A 310 -51.05 12.69 -0.56
C SER A 310 -52.13 13.26 0.39
N PRO A 311 -52.04 13.16 1.73
CA PRO A 311 -52.19 12.04 2.68
C PRO A 311 -53.34 12.27 3.72
N GLY A 312 -53.58 11.34 4.65
CA GLY A 312 -54.40 11.55 5.88
C GLY A 312 -54.39 10.32 6.82
N THR A 313 -54.03 10.48 8.11
CA THR A 313 -54.90 10.53 9.34
C THR A 313 -55.49 9.17 9.75
N ASP A 314 -55.60 8.69 11.00
CA ASP A 314 -55.39 9.19 12.37
C ASP A 314 -55.58 8.02 13.39
N LEU A 315 -55.20 8.26 14.66
CA LEU A 315 -55.81 7.80 15.94
C LEU A 315 -55.81 6.33 16.45
N ALA A 316 -54.96 6.11 17.47
CA ALA A 316 -55.18 5.60 18.86
C ALA A 316 -56.37 4.69 19.26
N ARG A 317 -56.09 3.65 20.10
CA ARG A 317 -56.68 3.44 21.47
C ARG A 317 -56.16 2.19 22.23
N THR A 318 -55.78 2.41 23.50
CA THR A 318 -56.08 1.67 24.78
C THR A 318 -56.09 0.12 24.81
N GLY A 319 -55.62 -0.60 25.82
CA GLY A 319 -55.38 -0.31 27.24
C GLY A 319 -54.90 -1.58 27.99
N ALA A 320 -54.55 -1.40 29.27
CA ALA A 320 -53.83 -2.34 30.15
C ALA A 320 -54.69 -3.44 30.79
N ASP A 321 -54.04 -4.51 31.30
CA ASP A 321 -54.35 -5.05 32.63
C ASP A 321 -53.22 -5.91 33.26
N LYS A 322 -53.36 -6.13 34.58
CA LYS A 322 -52.31 -6.26 35.63
C LYS A 322 -52.03 -7.69 36.16
N LYS A 323 -50.89 -7.78 36.89
CA LYS A 323 -50.48 -8.71 37.99
C LYS A 323 -49.90 -10.08 37.57
N THR A 324 -48.73 -10.50 38.06
CA THR A 324 -48.45 -10.80 39.48
C THR A 324 -46.94 -10.86 39.76
N ILE A 325 -46.52 -10.38 40.94
CA ILE A 325 -45.15 -10.42 41.48
C ILE A 325 -44.86 -11.83 42.01
N SER A 326 -43.71 -12.38 41.66
CA SER A 326 -43.05 -13.49 42.37
C SER A 326 -41.55 -13.21 42.41
N HIS A 327 -41.05 -12.89 43.61
CA HIS A 327 -39.63 -12.81 43.92
C HIS A 327 -39.03 -14.22 43.95
N HIS A 328 -38.31 -14.62 42.90
CA HIS A 328 -37.34 -15.70 42.98
C HIS A 328 -35.99 -15.22 42.45
N THR A 329 -35.05 -15.14 43.37
CA THR A 329 -33.63 -14.90 43.16
C THR A 329 -33.07 -15.96 42.22
N LYS A 330 -32.87 -15.61 40.95
CA LYS A 330 -31.97 -16.34 40.05
C LYS A 330 -30.88 -15.38 39.60
N GLN A 331 -29.68 -15.71 40.04
CA GLN A 331 -28.43 -15.15 39.56
C GLN A 331 -28.49 -15.04 38.03
N THR A 332 -28.39 -13.81 37.52
CA THR A 332 -28.06 -13.57 36.12
C THR A 332 -26.68 -14.19 35.87
N PRO A 333 -26.49 -15.02 34.83
CA PRO A 333 -25.16 -15.44 34.45
C PRO A 333 -24.41 -14.20 33.99
N VAL A 334 -23.25 -13.97 34.61
CA VAL A 334 -22.22 -13.08 34.07
C VAL A 334 -21.89 -13.62 32.68
N CYS A 335 -22.35 -12.94 31.63
CA CYS A 335 -21.97 -13.25 30.25
C CYS A 335 -20.46 -13.03 30.18
N GLY A 336 -19.68 -14.12 30.19
CA GLY A 336 -18.25 -14.06 30.03
C GLY A 336 -17.96 -13.43 28.67
N ARG A 337 -17.18 -12.35 28.66
CA ARG A 337 -16.51 -11.91 27.42
C ARG A 337 -15.69 -13.11 26.95
N ASN A 338 -16.14 -13.78 25.90
CA ASN A 338 -15.31 -14.75 25.20
C ASN A 338 -14.10 -14.00 24.65
N ASP A 339 -12.92 -14.64 24.65
CA ASP A 339 -11.76 -14.04 24.02
C ASP A 339 -12.05 -13.85 22.53
N THR A 340 -11.97 -12.60 22.04
CA THR A 340 -12.18 -12.24 20.62
C THR A 340 -11.38 -13.14 19.68
N ARG A 341 -10.19 -13.58 20.10
CA ARG A 341 -9.36 -14.50 19.33
C ARG A 341 -9.94 -15.91 19.25
N GLU A 342 -10.49 -16.41 20.36
CA GLU A 342 -11.12 -17.73 20.42
C GLU A 342 -12.42 -17.77 19.60
N LEU A 343 -13.22 -16.69 19.64
CA LEU A 343 -14.38 -16.54 18.75
C LEU A 343 -13.97 -16.57 17.28
N PHE A 344 -12.89 -15.88 16.93
CA PHE A 344 -12.38 -15.86 15.56
C PHE A 344 -11.92 -17.24 15.09
N ASP A 345 -11.14 -17.94 15.90
CA ASP A 345 -10.63 -19.28 15.57
C ASP A 345 -11.80 -20.27 15.39
N ARG A 346 -12.83 -20.19 16.24
CA ARG A 346 -14.06 -20.99 16.09
C ARG A 346 -14.81 -20.67 14.81
N ALA A 347 -15.00 -19.39 14.48
CA ALA A 347 -15.64 -18.99 13.23
C ALA A 347 -14.88 -19.52 12.00
N LEU A 348 -13.55 -19.48 12.05
CA LEU A 348 -12.70 -20.00 10.99
C LEU A 348 -12.83 -21.52 10.82
N ASP A 349 -12.96 -22.27 11.92
CA ASP A 349 -13.17 -23.72 11.87
C ASP A 349 -14.55 -24.08 11.30
N PHE A 350 -15.62 -23.38 11.69
CA PHE A 350 -16.93 -23.55 11.06
C PHE A 350 -16.89 -23.23 9.56
N ALA A 351 -16.20 -22.15 9.16
CA ALA A 351 -16.02 -21.81 7.76
C ALA A 351 -15.28 -22.92 6.98
N ARG A 352 -14.22 -23.50 7.54
CA ARG A 352 -13.46 -24.63 6.96
C ARG A 352 -14.29 -25.89 6.79
N ASN A 353 -15.24 -26.11 7.69
CA ASN A 353 -16.17 -27.24 7.63
C ASN A 353 -17.42 -26.96 6.78
N HIS A 354 -17.44 -25.86 6.00
CA HIS A 354 -18.58 -25.44 5.18
C HIS A 354 -19.88 -25.17 5.98
N GLN A 355 -19.75 -24.85 7.27
CA GLN A 355 -20.85 -24.48 8.16
C GLN A 355 -21.00 -22.95 8.17
N GLU A 356 -21.46 -22.41 7.04
CA GLU A 356 -21.47 -20.96 6.79
C GLU A 356 -22.40 -20.19 7.73
N THR A 357 -23.53 -20.77 8.12
CA THR A 357 -24.53 -20.11 8.97
C THR A 357 -23.98 -19.90 10.38
N GLU A 358 -23.37 -20.94 10.93
CA GLU A 358 -22.73 -20.93 12.25
C GLU A 358 -21.51 -20.01 12.27
N ALA A 359 -20.70 -20.04 11.20
CA ALA A 359 -19.56 -19.13 11.06
C ALA A 359 -20.01 -17.66 11.03
N LEU A 360 -21.03 -17.32 10.24
CA LEU A 360 -21.56 -15.96 10.16
C LEU A 360 -22.14 -15.49 11.51
N ALA A 361 -22.86 -16.35 12.23
CA ALA A 361 -23.40 -16.01 13.55
C ALA A 361 -22.31 -15.68 14.58
N ILE A 362 -21.21 -16.44 14.60
CA ILE A 362 -20.07 -16.16 15.49
C ILE A 362 -19.34 -14.89 15.07
N LEU A 363 -19.23 -14.64 13.75
CA LEU A 363 -18.62 -13.40 13.25
C LEU A 363 -19.46 -12.18 13.60
N ASP A 364 -20.79 -12.27 13.57
CA ASP A 364 -21.68 -11.21 14.02
C ASP A 364 -21.50 -10.94 15.51
N GLU A 365 -21.46 -11.99 16.35
CA GLU A 365 -21.17 -11.86 17.79
C GLU A 365 -19.81 -11.19 18.04
N LEU A 366 -18.77 -11.57 17.29
CA LEU A 366 -17.44 -11.01 17.41
C LEU A 366 -17.41 -9.53 17.01
N ILE A 367 -18.01 -9.18 15.87
CA ILE A 367 -18.07 -7.80 15.36
C ILE A 367 -18.87 -6.90 16.30
N ASP A 368 -19.93 -7.42 16.92
CA ASP A 368 -20.69 -6.68 17.94
C ASP A 368 -19.84 -6.40 19.20
N GLN A 369 -18.86 -7.26 19.50
CA GLN A 369 -17.92 -7.08 20.62
C GLN A 369 -16.73 -6.17 20.28
N ASP A 370 -16.21 -6.28 19.06
CA ASP A 370 -15.06 -5.52 18.54
C ASP A 370 -15.23 -5.22 17.04
N ASP A 371 -15.80 -4.06 16.73
CA ASP A 371 -16.06 -3.59 15.37
C ASP A 371 -14.77 -3.25 14.58
N LYS A 372 -13.62 -3.19 15.27
CA LYS A 372 -12.30 -2.93 14.67
C LYS A 372 -11.55 -4.21 14.34
N PHE A 373 -12.12 -5.39 14.60
CA PHE A 373 -11.49 -6.67 14.28
C PHE A 373 -11.56 -6.97 12.77
N ILE A 374 -10.67 -6.35 11.98
CA ILE A 374 -10.70 -6.38 10.51
C ILE A 374 -10.71 -7.80 9.91
N LYS A 375 -10.01 -8.75 10.54
CA LYS A 375 -9.98 -10.15 10.07
C LYS A 375 -11.37 -10.80 10.09
N ALA A 376 -12.22 -10.47 11.06
CA ALA A 376 -13.59 -11.00 11.16
C ALA A 376 -14.47 -10.44 10.06
N HIS A 377 -14.41 -9.14 9.80
CA HIS A 377 -15.10 -8.53 8.67
C HIS A 377 -14.64 -9.12 7.33
N THR A 378 -13.34 -9.35 7.17
CA THR A 378 -12.78 -9.93 5.93
C THR A 378 -13.28 -11.36 5.70
N LEU A 379 -13.26 -12.21 6.75
CA LEU A 379 -13.81 -13.57 6.68
C LEU A 379 -15.33 -13.55 6.40
N LYS A 380 -16.08 -12.66 7.05
CA LYS A 380 -17.52 -12.47 6.82
C LYS A 380 -17.80 -12.08 5.36
N GLY A 381 -17.02 -11.15 4.80
CA GLY A 381 -17.13 -10.76 3.39
C GLY A 381 -16.90 -11.93 2.43
N SER A 382 -15.94 -12.80 2.73
CA SER A 382 -15.65 -14.00 1.92
C SER A 382 -16.79 -15.03 1.97
N LEU A 383 -17.35 -15.29 3.16
CA LEU A 383 -18.50 -16.20 3.32
C LEU A 383 -19.74 -15.66 2.60
N LEU A 384 -20.02 -14.36 2.73
CA LEU A 384 -21.13 -13.71 2.02
C LEU A 384 -20.96 -13.77 0.50
N LEU A 385 -19.73 -13.65 -0.01
CA LEU A 385 -19.43 -13.85 -1.43
C LEU A 385 -19.75 -15.29 -1.86
N GLY A 386 -19.32 -16.30 -1.09
CA GLY A 386 -19.64 -17.71 -1.34
C GLY A 386 -21.15 -17.97 -1.39
N ALA A 387 -21.89 -17.37 -0.46
CA ALA A 387 -23.35 -17.40 -0.40
C ALA A 387 -24.06 -16.52 -1.46
N SER A 388 -23.32 -15.89 -2.38
CA SER A 388 -23.84 -14.97 -3.40
C SER A 388 -24.61 -13.76 -2.85
N ARG A 389 -24.40 -13.39 -1.58
CA ARG A 389 -24.97 -12.20 -0.91
C ARG A 389 -24.13 -10.96 -1.23
N PHE A 390 -24.08 -10.61 -2.52
CA PHE A 390 -23.13 -9.61 -3.06
C PHE A 390 -23.26 -8.22 -2.45
N ASP A 391 -24.47 -7.74 -2.18
CA ASP A 391 -24.70 -6.40 -1.61
C ASP A 391 -24.19 -6.29 -0.16
N GLU A 392 -24.30 -7.37 0.61
CA GLU A 392 -23.79 -7.42 1.97
C GLU A 392 -22.27 -7.58 1.98
N ALA A 393 -21.74 -8.48 1.14
CA ALA A 393 -20.30 -8.66 0.98
C ALA A 393 -19.62 -7.35 0.54
N GLY A 394 -20.21 -6.63 -0.41
CA GLY A 394 -19.70 -5.35 -0.91
C GLY A 394 -19.67 -4.26 0.17
N ARG A 395 -20.70 -4.16 1.00
CA ARG A 395 -20.74 -3.22 2.14
C ARG A 395 -19.66 -3.53 3.17
N VAL A 396 -19.53 -4.81 3.54
CA VAL A 396 -18.51 -5.26 4.51
C VAL A 396 -17.10 -4.98 3.97
N CYS A 397 -16.82 -5.29 2.70
CA CYS A 397 -15.50 -5.04 2.11
C CYS A 397 -15.21 -3.54 1.94
N THR A 398 -16.22 -2.72 1.64
CA THR A 398 -16.05 -1.26 1.60
C THR A 398 -15.75 -0.70 2.99
N PHE A 399 -16.40 -1.21 4.04
CA PHE A 399 -16.06 -0.87 5.42
C PHE A 399 -14.63 -1.27 5.77
N VAL A 400 -14.22 -2.50 5.42
CA VAL A 400 -12.85 -2.99 5.61
C VAL A 400 -11.84 -2.05 4.96
N LEU A 401 -12.02 -1.67 3.69
CA LEU A 401 -11.10 -0.76 3.00
C LEU A 401 -11.09 0.66 3.58
N GLY A 402 -12.16 1.07 4.26
CA GLY A 402 -12.21 2.33 5.00
C GLY A 402 -11.33 2.32 6.26
N GLN A 403 -11.10 1.15 6.87
CA GLN A 403 -10.27 0.98 8.06
C GLN A 403 -8.85 0.49 7.73
N ASP A 404 -8.72 -0.42 6.77
CA ASP A 404 -7.48 -1.00 6.27
C ASP A 404 -7.46 -0.95 4.73
N PRO A 405 -6.93 0.15 4.15
CA PRO A 405 -6.80 0.31 2.70
C PRO A 405 -5.85 -0.69 2.04
N LEU A 406 -5.07 -1.46 2.82
CA LEU A 406 -4.10 -2.46 2.35
C LEU A 406 -4.66 -3.89 2.41
N CYS A 407 -5.94 -4.07 2.75
CA CYS A 407 -6.59 -5.38 2.76
C CYS A 407 -6.79 -5.91 1.33
N LEU A 408 -5.89 -6.83 0.92
CA LEU A 408 -5.91 -7.47 -0.40
C LEU A 408 -7.21 -8.24 -0.66
N GLU A 409 -7.68 -9.01 0.32
CA GLU A 409 -8.89 -9.83 0.18
C GLU A 409 -10.13 -8.98 -0.12
N ALA A 410 -10.25 -7.80 0.48
CA ALA A 410 -11.38 -6.90 0.23
C ALA A 410 -11.40 -6.42 -1.24
N TYR A 411 -10.26 -6.07 -1.83
CA TYR A 411 -10.19 -5.75 -3.26
C TYR A 411 -10.54 -6.95 -4.15
N LEU A 412 -10.05 -8.15 -3.82
CA LEU A 412 -10.41 -9.36 -4.56
C LEU A 412 -11.92 -9.64 -4.49
N ILE A 413 -12.54 -9.56 -3.31
CA ILE A 413 -13.98 -9.80 -3.13
C ILE A 413 -14.78 -8.79 -3.95
N LEU A 414 -14.45 -7.50 -3.84
CA LEU A 414 -15.12 -6.44 -4.60
C LEU A 414 -14.95 -6.64 -6.12
N GLY A 415 -13.76 -7.06 -6.58
CA GLY A 415 -13.53 -7.36 -7.99
C GLY A 415 -14.37 -8.53 -8.51
N ILE A 416 -14.51 -9.61 -7.73
CA ILE A 416 -15.39 -10.72 -8.10
C ILE A 416 -16.86 -10.29 -8.11
N ILE A 417 -17.31 -9.53 -7.09
CA ILE A 417 -18.68 -8.99 -7.04
C ILE A 417 -18.97 -8.16 -8.28
N ALA A 418 -18.11 -7.19 -8.61
CA ALA A 418 -18.27 -6.33 -9.78
C ALA A 418 -18.36 -7.16 -11.08
N ARG A 419 -17.53 -8.20 -11.22
CA ARG A 419 -17.56 -9.11 -12.37
C ARG A 419 -18.88 -9.90 -12.44
N GLN A 420 -19.37 -10.42 -11.32
CA GLN A 420 -20.66 -11.13 -11.25
C GLN A 420 -21.84 -10.21 -11.61
N GLN A 421 -21.73 -8.92 -11.28
CA GLN A 421 -22.69 -7.89 -11.65
C GLN A 421 -22.53 -7.40 -13.10
N GLY A 422 -21.56 -7.93 -13.86
CA GLY A 422 -21.28 -7.55 -15.25
C GLY A 422 -20.51 -6.22 -15.40
N ASN A 423 -20.09 -5.59 -14.30
CA ASN A 423 -19.29 -4.38 -14.31
C ASN A 423 -17.79 -4.72 -14.46
N ASN A 424 -17.40 -5.08 -15.68
CA ASN A 424 -16.02 -5.48 -15.99
C ASN A 424 -14.99 -4.37 -15.77
N ASP A 425 -15.38 -3.10 -15.91
CA ASP A 425 -14.47 -1.95 -15.72
C ASP A 425 -14.09 -1.81 -14.24
N ASP A 426 -15.07 -1.84 -13.33
CA ASP A 426 -14.78 -1.81 -11.89
C ASP A 426 -14.08 -3.09 -11.45
N ALA A 427 -14.49 -4.26 -11.96
CA ALA A 427 -13.81 -5.53 -11.66
C ALA A 427 -12.32 -5.47 -12.04
N PHE A 428 -12.02 -5.02 -13.25
CA PHE A 428 -10.64 -4.87 -13.73
C PHE A 428 -9.85 -3.90 -12.85
N LYS A 429 -10.46 -2.78 -12.45
CA LYS A 429 -9.84 -1.83 -11.52
C LYS A 429 -9.50 -2.50 -10.18
N ARG A 430 -10.44 -3.24 -9.57
CA ARG A 430 -10.23 -3.90 -8.28
C ARG A 430 -9.18 -4.99 -8.32
N PHE A 431 -9.13 -5.79 -9.40
CA PHE A 431 -8.07 -6.77 -9.57
C PHE A 431 -6.71 -6.11 -9.73
N ARG A 432 -6.61 -4.98 -10.45
CA ARG A 432 -5.36 -4.22 -10.52
C ARG A 432 -4.92 -3.70 -9.15
N GLU A 433 -5.84 -3.18 -8.34
CA GLU A 433 -5.55 -2.78 -6.96
C GLU A 433 -4.98 -3.96 -6.15
N ALA A 434 -5.59 -5.15 -6.22
CA ALA A 434 -5.06 -6.33 -5.57
C ALA A 434 -3.65 -6.73 -6.06
N ILE A 435 -3.38 -6.64 -7.37
CA ILE A 435 -2.05 -6.93 -7.95
C ILE A 435 -1.01 -5.90 -7.47
N TYR A 436 -1.38 -4.63 -7.29
CA TYR A 436 -0.47 -3.62 -6.75
C TYR A 436 -0.03 -3.95 -5.32
N LEU A 437 -0.94 -4.40 -4.46
CA LEU A 437 -0.60 -4.80 -3.08
C LEU A 437 0.30 -6.02 -3.05
N ASN A 438 -0.02 -7.01 -3.88
CA ASN A 438 0.74 -8.24 -3.97
C ASN A 438 0.76 -8.73 -5.41
N ALA A 439 1.90 -8.51 -6.07
CA ALA A 439 2.06 -8.92 -7.45
C ALA A 439 2.07 -10.44 -7.65
N SER A 440 2.26 -11.20 -6.57
CA SER A 440 2.10 -12.66 -6.53
C SER A 440 0.65 -13.09 -6.29
N CYS A 441 -0.33 -12.19 -6.36
CA CYS A 441 -1.75 -12.54 -6.29
C CYS A 441 -2.21 -13.17 -7.61
N TRP A 442 -1.99 -14.48 -7.75
CA TRP A 442 -2.34 -15.23 -8.97
C TRP A 442 -3.83 -15.10 -9.35
N LEU A 443 -4.71 -14.94 -8.38
CA LEU A 443 -6.15 -14.88 -8.61
C LEU A 443 -6.58 -13.56 -9.26
N ALA A 444 -5.97 -12.45 -8.84
CA ALA A 444 -6.19 -11.17 -9.49
C ALA A 444 -5.68 -11.19 -10.93
N HIS A 445 -4.51 -11.80 -11.19
CA HIS A 445 -4.00 -12.04 -12.54
C HIS A 445 -4.94 -12.92 -13.37
N PHE A 446 -5.47 -13.99 -12.79
CA PHE A 446 -6.43 -14.87 -13.44
C PHE A 446 -7.71 -14.13 -13.87
N TYR A 447 -8.34 -13.39 -12.96
CA TYR A 447 -9.57 -12.68 -13.30
C TYR A 447 -9.34 -11.51 -14.24
N THR A 448 -8.20 -10.84 -14.13
CA THR A 448 -7.75 -9.85 -15.11
C THR A 448 -7.64 -10.49 -16.50
N ALA A 449 -7.05 -11.69 -16.59
CA ALA A 449 -6.95 -12.44 -17.83
C ALA A 449 -8.33 -12.85 -18.39
N GLU A 450 -9.26 -13.27 -17.54
CA GLU A 450 -10.64 -13.61 -17.95
C GLU A 450 -11.39 -12.41 -18.55
N ILE A 451 -11.22 -11.21 -17.97
CA ILE A 451 -11.80 -9.98 -18.51
C ILE A 451 -11.17 -9.64 -19.87
N LEU A 452 -9.84 -9.74 -19.95
CA LEU A 452 -9.08 -9.42 -21.17
C LEU A 452 -9.25 -10.46 -22.27
N PHE A 453 -9.63 -11.70 -21.97
CA PHE A 453 -9.67 -12.81 -22.93
C PHE A 453 -10.47 -12.51 -24.21
N ARG A 454 -11.48 -11.66 -24.11
CA ARG A 454 -12.31 -11.22 -25.25
C ARG A 454 -11.97 -9.82 -25.76
N LEU A 455 -11.15 -9.06 -25.03
CA LEU A 455 -10.85 -7.65 -25.31
C LEU A 455 -9.45 -7.48 -25.93
N ASP A 456 -8.45 -8.15 -25.37
CA ASP A 456 -7.06 -8.11 -25.81
C ASP A 456 -6.38 -9.47 -25.55
N ALA A 457 -6.21 -10.25 -26.63
CA ALA A 457 -5.64 -11.59 -26.55
C ALA A 457 -4.19 -11.59 -26.05
N LYS A 458 -3.39 -10.56 -26.37
CA LYS A 458 -1.97 -10.48 -25.98
C LYS A 458 -1.85 -10.22 -24.49
N LEU A 459 -2.60 -9.25 -23.96
CA LEU A 459 -2.60 -8.94 -22.53
C LEU A 459 -3.22 -10.07 -21.70
N ALA A 460 -4.27 -10.71 -22.23
CA ALA A 460 -4.85 -11.91 -21.60
C ALA A 460 -3.81 -13.03 -21.47
N LYS A 461 -3.05 -13.31 -22.54
CA LYS A 461 -1.99 -14.33 -22.54
C LYS A 461 -0.94 -14.03 -21.47
N LYS A 462 -0.41 -12.80 -21.42
CA LYS A 462 0.59 -12.39 -20.40
C LYS A 462 0.07 -12.59 -18.98
N SER A 463 -1.20 -12.26 -18.75
CA SER A 463 -1.84 -12.37 -17.43
C SER A 463 -2.02 -13.84 -17.01
N TYR A 464 -2.46 -14.73 -17.91
CA TYR A 464 -2.53 -16.17 -17.62
C TYR A 464 -1.15 -16.80 -17.41
N GLU A 465 -0.13 -16.42 -18.19
CA GLU A 465 1.25 -16.90 -18.00
C GLU A 465 1.77 -16.52 -16.62
N THR A 466 1.48 -15.30 -16.17
CA THR A 466 1.85 -14.82 -14.84
C THR A 466 1.12 -15.59 -13.74
N ALA A 467 -0.19 -15.77 -13.85
CA ALA A 467 -0.98 -16.56 -12.91
C ALA A 467 -0.46 -18.01 -12.82
N ALA A 468 -0.23 -18.67 -13.96
CA ALA A 468 0.29 -20.04 -14.02
C ALA A 468 1.68 -20.15 -13.40
N ARG A 469 2.59 -19.24 -13.74
CA ARG A 469 3.95 -19.21 -13.19
C ARG A 469 3.95 -19.05 -11.66
N ILE A 470 3.07 -18.20 -11.12
CA ILE A 470 2.95 -18.02 -9.67
C ILE A 470 2.43 -19.32 -9.03
N LEU A 471 1.36 -19.90 -9.59
CA LEU A 471 0.77 -21.16 -9.14
C LEU A 471 1.77 -22.33 -9.13
N GLU A 472 2.64 -22.41 -10.14
CA GLU A 472 3.64 -23.48 -10.30
C GLU A 472 4.82 -23.37 -9.31
N LYS A 473 5.12 -22.18 -8.78
CA LYS A 473 6.24 -21.96 -7.84
C LYS A 473 5.92 -22.36 -6.39
N GLY A 474 4.65 -22.43 -6.01
CA GLY A 474 4.15 -23.05 -4.78
C GLY A 474 4.46 -22.35 -3.44
N SER A 475 3.45 -21.68 -2.87
CA SER A 475 2.91 -21.95 -1.52
C SER A 475 1.56 -21.23 -1.37
N LEU A 476 0.46 -21.99 -1.39
CA LEU A 476 -0.91 -21.46 -1.29
C LEU A 476 -1.14 -20.55 -0.07
N LYS A 477 -0.35 -20.74 0.99
CA LYS A 477 -0.44 -19.97 2.24
C LYS A 477 0.18 -18.57 2.15
N GLU A 478 1.00 -18.28 1.13
CA GLU A 478 1.79 -17.04 1.03
C GLU A 478 1.25 -16.03 0.00
N HIS A 479 0.13 -16.34 -0.66
CA HIS A 479 -0.37 -15.57 -1.81
C HIS A 479 -1.62 -14.72 -1.51
N GLY A 480 -1.78 -14.28 -0.25
CA GLY A 480 -2.86 -13.36 0.16
C GLY A 480 -4.23 -14.02 0.29
N GLN A 481 -4.28 -15.27 0.75
CA GLN A 481 -5.51 -16.04 0.92
C GLN A 481 -5.72 -16.44 2.38
N ALA A 482 -5.59 -15.50 3.33
CA ALA A 482 -5.90 -15.85 4.71
C ALA A 482 -7.37 -16.32 4.83
N PHE A 483 -8.27 -15.75 4.01
CA PHE A 483 -9.72 -15.98 4.09
C PHE A 483 -10.46 -16.09 2.74
N PHE A 484 -9.77 -15.98 1.59
CA PHE A 484 -10.40 -16.05 0.25
C PHE A 484 -10.90 -17.49 -0.04
N PRO A 485 -12.03 -17.72 -0.76
CA PRO A 485 -12.96 -18.80 -0.45
C PRO A 485 -12.23 -20.11 -0.25
N LEU A 486 -12.52 -20.75 0.88
CA LEU A 486 -11.99 -22.06 1.25
C LEU A 486 -12.27 -23.15 0.18
N SER A 487 -13.09 -22.82 -0.82
CA SER A 487 -13.44 -23.61 -2.01
C SER A 487 -12.58 -23.34 -3.26
N VAL A 488 -11.65 -22.37 -3.28
CA VAL A 488 -10.80 -22.09 -4.44
C VAL A 488 -9.61 -23.07 -4.48
N ASN A 489 -9.64 -24.01 -5.43
CA ASN A 489 -8.56 -24.97 -5.63
C ASN A 489 -7.55 -24.49 -6.68
N ALA A 490 -6.34 -24.12 -6.24
CA ALA A 490 -5.26 -23.67 -7.12
C ALA A 490 -4.82 -24.67 -8.21
N GLU A 491 -4.94 -25.97 -7.96
CA GLU A 491 -4.63 -26.98 -8.98
C GLU A 491 -5.62 -26.89 -10.15
N GLN A 492 -6.91 -26.69 -9.85
CA GLN A 492 -7.94 -26.49 -10.87
C GLN A 492 -7.65 -25.22 -11.68
N PHE A 493 -7.28 -24.12 -11.03
CA PHE A 493 -6.95 -22.87 -11.71
C PHE A 493 -5.67 -22.96 -12.54
N THR A 494 -4.69 -23.78 -12.12
CA THR A 494 -3.51 -24.09 -12.94
C THR A 494 -3.92 -24.76 -14.26
N VAL A 495 -4.81 -25.76 -14.19
CA VAL A 495 -5.34 -26.45 -15.37
C VAL A 495 -6.12 -25.48 -16.26
N ILE A 496 -6.97 -24.63 -15.67
CA ILE A 496 -7.73 -23.62 -16.42
C ILE A 496 -6.80 -22.65 -17.13
N CYS A 497 -5.77 -22.13 -16.46
CA CYS A 497 -4.78 -21.22 -17.07
C CYS A 497 -4.12 -21.87 -18.29
N ARG A 498 -3.64 -23.11 -18.16
CA ARG A 498 -3.02 -23.84 -19.28
C ARG A 498 -3.96 -24.03 -20.46
N HIS A 499 -5.22 -24.41 -20.19
CA HIS A 499 -6.23 -24.55 -21.23
C HIS A 499 -6.50 -23.21 -21.95
N LYS A 500 -6.69 -22.13 -21.20
CA LYS A 500 -6.92 -20.78 -21.76
C LYS A 500 -5.71 -20.29 -22.58
N LEU A 501 -4.49 -20.56 -22.13
CA LEU A 501 -3.27 -20.26 -22.88
C LEU A 501 -3.19 -21.02 -24.21
N ALA A 502 -3.61 -22.29 -24.24
CA ALA A 502 -3.69 -23.05 -25.48
C ALA A 502 -4.66 -22.39 -26.47
N LEU A 503 -5.86 -22.00 -26.02
CA LEU A 503 -6.84 -21.30 -26.86
C LEU A 503 -6.35 -19.94 -27.38
N LEU A 504 -5.50 -19.24 -26.63
CA LEU A 504 -4.93 -17.96 -27.06
C LEU A 504 -3.78 -18.13 -28.05
N LYS A 505 -3.02 -19.23 -27.99
CA LYS A 505 -1.99 -19.56 -28.99
C LYS A 505 -2.56 -19.79 -30.38
N GLU A 506 -3.83 -20.19 -30.49
CA GLU A 506 -4.52 -20.36 -31.77
C GLU A 506 -5.03 -19.03 -32.36
N LYS A 507 -5.08 -17.95 -31.55
CA LYS A 507 -5.64 -16.64 -31.92
C LYS A 507 -4.61 -15.54 -32.16
N ILE A 508 -3.37 -15.74 -31.71
CA ILE A 508 -2.25 -14.80 -31.80
C ILE A 508 -1.20 -15.44 -32.69
#